data_AF-A0A818QNK2-F1
#
_entry.id   AF-A0A818QNK2-F1
#
_cell.length_a   1.000
_cell.length_b   1.000
_cell.length_c   1.000
_cell.angle_alpha   90.00
_cell.angle_beta   90.00
_cell.angle_gamma   90.00
#
_symmetry.space_group_name_H-M   'P 1'
#
loop_
_entity.id
_entity.type
_entity.pdbx_description
1 polymer ?
#
loop_
_entity_poly.entity_id
_entity_poly.type
_entity_poly.pdbx_seq_one_letter_code
_entity_poly.pdbx_strand_id
1 'polypeptide(L)'
;MSSDGKLYFDMDMKIFQKKVYNFLERPSRGWICFAYHFMVFLIVLFCLVIGVICTIGEYEEKITQKFIYVETFLLVFFASEYIIRVWSAGCRAKFKGWIGRFHFMRTPISLIDLFVVLASSVVIGFHISGRIGSANPVMAASPALRIIRFFQILRMLHVDRKAHSWKLLLNVAYLHRIELITTMYMGFIVLIVTSYLVYLAERDYIIEGTRPFESYADALWFGIVTVATIGYGDRVPHTWPGRIVTACLSMVGIAFFSLPAGILGSGFALHVQQKEKQKMYHKQYPAAAQLIQAAWRMHATSRLQKDNATWRLYRLVDPAYAEKMLSRSRDNSFLRRRTIMHHSGDSQLPFDSTPLVYKNGIDQLPEKFKQAIRVMRRMKFFVARRKFQEARKPSDMTELVKQTAEDNQALMIRLKDIQRKLDSTLGYVPLSRDNTLLTRTNQSNFSTRSRTTRTTNNPRTGQITVLEHLQMFNERLTLVEQHMNSMTSILQRIDDRMNQSYITK
;
A
#
# COMPACT_ATOMS: atom_id res chain seq x y z
N MET A 1 17.90 -29.17 33.56
CA MET A 1 16.70 -28.86 32.73
C MET A 1 16.57 -29.94 31.67
N SER A 2 15.37 -30.42 31.36
CA SER A 2 15.14 -31.34 30.21
C SER A 2 15.53 -30.66 28.88
N SER A 3 15.84 -31.47 27.87
CA SER A 3 16.05 -31.03 26.48
C SER A 3 14.87 -30.17 25.99
N ASP A 4 13.64 -30.61 26.24
CA ASP A 4 12.43 -29.91 25.82
C ASP A 4 12.28 -28.55 26.52
N GLY A 5 12.58 -28.50 27.83
CA GLY A 5 12.58 -27.25 28.60
C GLY A 5 13.58 -26.21 28.06
N LYS A 6 14.72 -26.68 27.52
CA LYS A 6 15.69 -25.82 26.83
C LYS A 6 15.18 -25.37 25.45
N LEU A 7 14.42 -26.22 24.76
CA LEU A 7 13.80 -25.92 23.47
C LEU A 7 12.67 -24.88 23.59
N TYR A 8 11.76 -25.04 24.56
CA TYR A 8 10.69 -24.07 24.84
C TYR A 8 11.25 -22.69 25.20
N PHE A 9 12.22 -22.62 26.12
CA PHE A 9 12.86 -21.36 26.52
C PHE A 9 13.53 -20.63 25.34
N ASP A 10 14.24 -21.38 24.47
CA ASP A 10 14.85 -20.82 23.26
C ASP A 10 13.81 -20.47 22.16
N MET A 11 12.57 -20.98 22.24
CA MET A 11 11.48 -20.52 21.38
C MET A 11 10.85 -19.23 21.90
N ASP A 12 10.55 -19.15 23.20
CA ASP A 12 10.00 -17.96 23.84
C ASP A 12 10.97 -16.77 23.78
N MET A 13 12.27 -17.00 23.99
CA MET A 13 13.27 -15.95 23.84
C MET A 13 13.29 -15.38 22.41
N LYS A 14 13.15 -16.21 21.38
CA LYS A 14 13.05 -15.74 19.97
C LYS A 14 11.74 -14.99 19.70
N ILE A 15 10.63 -15.42 20.30
CA ILE A 15 9.34 -14.71 20.20
C ILE A 15 9.45 -13.33 20.86
N PHE A 16 10.03 -13.24 22.05
CA PHE A 16 10.28 -11.97 22.75
C PHE A 16 11.25 -11.07 21.98
N GLN A 17 12.40 -11.61 21.54
CA GLN A 17 13.38 -10.90 20.71
C GLN A 17 12.74 -10.30 19.44
N LYS A 18 11.85 -11.06 18.78
CA LYS A 18 11.07 -10.60 17.61
C LYS A 18 10.02 -9.54 17.97
N LYS A 19 9.37 -9.62 19.14
CA LYS A 19 8.46 -8.57 19.65
C LYS A 19 9.23 -7.25 19.87
N VAL A 20 10.36 -7.30 20.58
CA VAL A 20 11.23 -6.14 20.86
C VAL A 20 11.78 -5.53 19.56
N TYR A 21 12.33 -6.35 18.66
CA TYR A 21 12.85 -5.86 17.37
C TYR A 21 11.75 -5.19 16.52
N ASN A 22 10.54 -5.76 16.49
CA ASN A 22 9.42 -5.11 15.81
C ASN A 22 9.02 -3.78 16.48
N PHE A 23 8.99 -3.71 17.81
CA PHE A 23 8.66 -2.47 18.53
C PHE A 23 9.68 -1.34 18.25
N LEU A 24 10.98 -1.64 18.30
CA LEU A 24 12.04 -0.65 18.14
C LEU A 24 12.32 -0.24 16.69
N GLU A 25 12.24 -1.15 15.71
CA GLU A 25 12.57 -0.84 14.30
C GLU A 25 11.36 -0.84 13.35
N ARG A 26 10.24 -1.47 13.72
CA ARG A 26 9.06 -1.62 12.85
C ARG A 26 7.78 -1.16 13.56
N PRO A 27 7.67 0.13 13.94
CA PRO A 27 6.50 0.66 14.61
C PRO A 27 5.22 0.23 13.88
N SER A 28 4.42 -0.55 14.58
CA SER A 28 3.12 -0.99 14.11
C SER A 28 2.10 0.13 14.32
N ARG A 29 0.87 -0.04 13.81
CA ARG A 29 -0.25 0.89 14.08
C ARG A 29 -0.73 0.90 15.55
N GLY A 30 -0.02 0.25 16.47
CA GLY A 30 -0.36 0.27 17.89
C GLY A 30 0.06 1.58 18.58
N TRP A 31 -0.91 2.25 19.21
CA TRP A 31 -0.72 3.54 19.91
C TRP A 31 0.46 3.56 20.89
N ILE A 32 0.69 2.47 21.64
CA ILE A 32 1.81 2.33 22.59
C ILE A 32 3.17 2.52 21.90
N CYS A 33 3.31 2.01 20.67
CA CYS A 33 4.56 2.12 19.92
C CYS A 33 4.75 3.55 19.38
N PHE A 34 3.68 4.17 18.87
CA PHE A 34 3.71 5.58 18.48
C PHE A 34 4.07 6.48 19.68
N ALA A 35 3.44 6.27 20.84
CA ALA A 35 3.71 7.02 22.06
C ALA A 35 5.17 6.91 22.52
N TYR A 36 5.79 5.73 22.44
CA TYR A 36 7.21 5.55 22.73
C TYR A 36 8.11 6.37 21.78
N HIS A 37 7.94 6.22 20.47
CA HIS A 37 8.78 6.95 19.49
C HIS A 37 8.55 8.47 19.55
N PHE A 38 7.33 8.91 19.85
CA PHE A 38 6.98 10.32 20.05
C PHE A 38 7.57 10.88 21.36
N MET A 39 7.52 10.13 22.47
CA MET A 39 8.19 10.49 23.72
C MET A 39 9.71 10.63 23.51
N VAL A 40 10.35 9.68 22.83
CA VAL A 40 11.79 9.77 22.50
C VAL A 40 12.08 11.00 21.63
N PHE A 41 11.24 11.31 20.63
CA PHE A 41 11.36 12.54 19.84
C PHE A 41 11.27 13.81 20.71
N LEU A 42 10.28 13.92 21.60
CA LEU A 42 10.13 15.06 22.51
C LEU A 42 11.32 15.21 23.45
N ILE A 43 11.86 14.11 23.98
CA ILE A 43 13.04 14.10 24.85
C ILE A 43 14.30 14.58 24.09
N VAL A 44 14.49 14.14 22.84
CA VAL A 44 15.60 14.64 21.98
C VAL A 44 15.43 16.13 21.67
N LEU A 45 14.21 16.56 21.32
CA LEU A 45 13.88 17.96 21.01
C LEU A 45 14.13 18.87 22.22
N PHE A 46 13.67 18.48 23.40
CA PHE A 46 13.89 19.20 24.66
C PHE A 46 15.39 19.32 25.00
N CYS A 47 16.15 18.24 24.83
CA CYS A 47 17.61 18.25 24.99
C CYS A 47 18.29 19.22 24.00
N LEU A 48 17.83 19.27 22.74
CA LEU A 48 18.35 20.19 21.73
C LEU A 48 18.03 21.65 22.05
N VAL A 49 16.81 21.94 22.51
CA VAL A 49 16.42 23.30 22.93
C VAL A 49 17.26 23.77 24.12
N ILE A 50 17.46 22.95 25.16
CA ILE A 50 18.35 23.32 26.27
C ILE A 50 19.79 23.48 25.77
N GLY A 51 20.26 22.61 24.85
CA GLY A 51 21.59 22.73 24.24
C GLY A 51 21.83 24.08 23.53
N VAL A 52 20.79 24.67 22.93
CA VAL A 52 20.82 26.04 22.36
C VAL A 52 20.77 27.11 23.45
N ILE A 53 19.93 26.96 24.48
CA ILE A 53 19.87 27.92 25.60
C ILE A 53 21.23 27.96 26.35
N CYS A 54 21.93 26.82 26.46
CA CYS A 54 23.28 26.72 27.02
C CYS A 54 24.35 27.48 26.22
N THR A 55 24.08 28.01 25.01
CA THR A 55 25.01 28.91 24.31
C THR A 55 24.77 30.39 24.58
N ILE A 56 23.75 30.74 25.38
CA ILE A 56 23.47 32.11 25.82
C ILE A 56 24.23 32.38 27.12
N GLY A 57 25.22 33.26 27.09
CA GLY A 57 26.15 33.49 28.20
C GLY A 57 25.48 33.83 29.54
N GLU A 58 24.36 34.56 29.51
CA GLU A 58 23.55 34.90 30.70
C GLU A 58 23.08 33.68 31.51
N TYR A 59 22.95 32.52 30.86
CA TYR A 59 22.42 31.29 31.43
C TYR A 59 23.47 30.18 31.57
N GLU A 60 24.70 30.39 31.08
CA GLU A 60 25.70 29.33 30.88
C GLU A 60 26.00 28.57 32.18
N GLU A 61 26.39 29.26 33.26
CA GLU A 61 26.77 28.60 34.52
C GLU A 61 25.62 27.81 35.17
N LYS A 62 24.46 28.46 35.32
CA LYS A 62 23.31 27.92 36.07
C LYS A 62 22.64 26.75 35.33
N ILE A 63 22.65 26.76 33.99
CA ILE A 63 22.06 25.69 33.20
C ILE A 63 23.09 24.58 32.91
N THR A 64 24.36 24.88 32.62
CA THR A 64 25.39 23.86 32.31
C THR A 64 25.53 22.81 33.42
N GLN A 65 25.50 23.22 34.70
CA GLN A 65 25.56 22.26 35.80
C GLN A 65 24.40 21.26 35.80
N LYS A 66 23.18 21.70 35.50
CA LYS A 66 21.98 20.84 35.41
C LYS A 66 21.94 20.04 34.11
N PHE A 67 22.39 20.64 33.00
CA PHE A 67 22.42 20.03 31.67
C PHE A 67 23.29 18.77 31.65
N ILE A 68 24.45 18.77 32.30
CA ILE A 68 25.35 17.60 32.36
C ILE A 68 24.66 16.35 32.94
N TYR A 69 23.78 16.50 33.94
CA TYR A 69 23.01 15.38 34.49
C TYR A 69 21.97 14.84 33.48
N VAL A 70 21.28 15.74 32.78
CA VAL A 70 20.32 15.38 31.72
C VAL A 70 21.04 14.70 30.55
N GLU A 71 22.17 15.25 30.10
CA GLU A 71 22.99 14.68 29.02
C GLU A 71 23.50 13.27 29.39
N THR A 72 23.93 13.07 30.64
CA THR A 72 24.37 11.77 31.18
C THR A 72 23.23 10.75 31.22
N PHE A 73 22.05 11.15 31.70
CA PHE A 73 20.85 10.29 31.66
C PHE A 73 20.49 9.88 30.22
N LEU A 74 20.57 10.81 29.28
CA LEU A 74 20.28 10.54 27.87
C LEU A 74 21.33 9.66 27.20
N LEU A 75 22.62 9.81 27.53
CA LEU A 75 23.66 8.88 27.10
C LEU A 75 23.33 7.45 27.55
N VAL A 76 23.00 7.24 28.83
CA VAL A 76 22.62 5.91 29.35
C VAL A 76 21.38 5.38 28.66
N PHE A 77 20.35 6.22 28.46
CA PHE A 77 19.13 5.84 27.76
C PHE A 77 19.41 5.37 26.32
N PHE A 78 20.08 6.19 25.50
CA PHE A 78 20.35 5.85 24.09
C PHE A 78 21.36 4.71 23.94
N ALA A 79 22.37 4.59 24.81
CA ALA A 79 23.27 3.45 24.84
C ALA A 79 22.51 2.15 25.16
N SER A 80 21.62 2.16 26.15
CA SER A 80 20.79 1.00 26.49
C SER A 80 19.86 0.61 25.34
N GLU A 81 19.21 1.58 24.69
CA GLU A 81 18.32 1.29 23.56
C GLU A 81 19.10 0.75 22.35
N TYR A 82 20.30 1.28 22.08
CA TYR A 82 21.19 0.79 21.03
C TYR A 82 21.58 -0.68 21.28
N ILE A 83 22.02 -1.01 22.49
CA ILE A 83 22.37 -2.39 22.90
C ILE A 83 21.17 -3.33 22.73
N ILE A 84 19.98 -2.93 23.19
CA ILE A 84 18.74 -3.72 23.04
C ILE A 84 18.38 -3.89 21.55
N ARG A 85 18.62 -2.89 20.70
CA ARG A 85 18.37 -2.96 19.25
C ARG A 85 19.34 -3.90 18.52
N VAL A 86 20.64 -3.81 18.81
CA VAL A 86 21.66 -4.72 18.26
C VAL A 86 21.46 -6.16 18.75
N TRP A 87 21.05 -6.34 20.02
CA TRP A 87 20.69 -7.64 20.56
C TRP A 87 19.45 -8.23 19.86
N SER A 88 18.39 -7.43 19.71
CA SER A 88 17.10 -7.89 19.16
C SER A 88 17.11 -8.08 17.64
N ALA A 89 17.95 -7.35 16.89
CA ALA A 89 18.16 -7.53 15.45
C ALA A 89 18.51 -8.99 15.05
N GLY A 90 19.11 -9.75 15.97
CA GLY A 90 19.43 -11.17 15.80
C GLY A 90 18.23 -12.10 15.56
N CYS A 91 16.99 -11.63 15.73
CA CYS A 91 15.79 -12.40 15.38
C CYS A 91 15.60 -12.57 13.85
N ARG A 92 16.34 -11.82 13.03
CA ARG A 92 16.33 -11.92 11.57
C ARG A 92 17.50 -12.77 11.08
N ALA A 93 17.24 -13.75 10.21
CA ALA A 93 18.25 -14.67 9.68
C ALA A 93 19.50 -13.95 9.09
N LYS A 94 19.32 -12.82 8.40
CA LYS A 94 20.41 -11.99 7.83
C LYS A 94 21.41 -11.47 8.89
N PHE A 95 20.99 -11.34 10.15
CA PHE A 95 21.78 -10.72 11.22
C PHE A 95 22.04 -11.70 12.38
N LYS A 96 21.99 -13.01 12.10
CA LYS A 96 22.30 -14.08 13.08
C LYS A 96 23.81 -14.16 13.33
N GLY A 97 24.21 -14.41 14.58
CA GLY A 97 25.62 -14.53 14.99
C GLY A 97 26.35 -13.19 15.08
N TRP A 98 27.63 -13.24 15.47
CA TRP A 98 28.45 -12.03 15.72
C TRP A 98 28.69 -11.21 14.45
N ILE A 99 29.09 -11.85 13.34
CA ILE A 99 29.25 -11.19 12.03
C ILE A 99 27.92 -10.58 11.56
N GLY A 100 26.80 -11.28 11.77
CA GLY A 100 25.46 -10.76 11.47
C GLY A 100 25.10 -9.51 12.27
N ARG A 101 25.44 -9.45 13.57
CA ARG A 101 25.27 -8.25 14.39
C ARG A 101 26.19 -7.11 13.95
N PHE A 102 27.44 -7.38 13.59
CA PHE A 102 28.34 -6.36 13.04
C PHE A 102 27.81 -5.77 11.72
N HIS A 103 27.23 -6.61 10.85
CA HIS A 103 26.55 -6.17 9.63
C HIS A 103 25.28 -5.32 9.90
N PHE A 104 24.65 -5.45 11.09
CA PHE A 104 23.58 -4.55 11.52
C PHE A 104 24.13 -3.18 11.96
N MET A 105 25.22 -3.16 12.74
CA MET A 105 25.87 -1.92 13.20
C MET A 105 26.42 -1.07 12.05
N ARG A 106 26.87 -1.70 10.96
CA ARG A 106 27.29 -1.00 9.71
C ARG A 106 26.13 -0.48 8.85
N THR A 107 24.86 -0.57 9.28
CA THR A 107 23.76 0.13 8.59
C THR A 107 23.82 1.62 8.92
N PRO A 108 23.55 2.54 7.98
CA PRO A 108 23.89 3.96 8.14
C PRO A 108 23.23 4.64 9.35
N ILE A 109 21.99 4.25 9.68
CA ILE A 109 21.25 4.80 10.83
C ILE A 109 21.79 4.24 12.15
N SER A 110 22.16 2.96 12.17
CA SER A 110 22.83 2.35 13.33
C SER A 110 24.26 2.88 13.53
N LEU A 111 24.91 3.33 12.46
CA LEU A 111 26.21 4.00 12.52
C LEU A 111 26.09 5.44 13.06
N ILE A 112 25.05 6.19 12.66
CA ILE A 112 24.74 7.52 13.23
C ILE A 112 24.47 7.42 14.73
N ASP A 113 23.62 6.48 15.16
CA ASP A 113 23.34 6.25 16.60
C ASP A 113 24.63 5.91 17.37
N LEU A 114 25.47 5.03 16.84
CA LEU A 114 26.74 4.66 17.45
C LEU A 114 27.69 5.87 17.56
N PHE A 115 27.78 6.69 16.51
CA PHE A 115 28.57 7.92 16.51
C PHE A 115 28.07 8.93 17.55
N VAL A 116 26.74 9.13 17.65
CA VAL A 116 26.12 10.04 18.63
C VAL A 116 26.36 9.55 20.07
N VAL A 117 26.26 8.25 20.34
CA VAL A 117 26.56 7.66 21.67
C VAL A 117 28.04 7.83 22.01
N LEU A 118 28.96 7.52 21.09
CA LEU A 118 30.39 7.67 21.30
C LEU A 118 30.78 9.15 21.52
N ALA A 119 30.30 10.07 20.69
CA ALA A 119 30.53 11.50 20.83
C ALA A 119 30.02 12.04 22.18
N SER A 120 28.83 11.62 22.61
CA SER A 120 28.26 12.00 23.91
C SER A 120 29.12 11.44 25.07
N SER A 121 29.58 10.19 24.98
CA SER A 121 30.45 9.59 26.02
C SER A 121 31.83 10.27 26.13
N VAL A 122 32.39 10.76 25.02
CA VAL A 122 33.64 11.53 25.04
C VAL A 122 33.46 12.90 25.71
N VAL A 123 32.38 13.64 25.37
CA VAL A 123 32.06 14.94 26.01
C VAL A 123 31.86 14.78 27.52
N ILE A 124 31.05 13.80 27.94
CA ILE A 124 30.80 13.53 29.36
C ILE A 124 32.07 13.03 30.06
N GLY A 125 32.90 12.21 29.41
CA GLY A 125 34.19 11.75 29.94
C GLY A 125 35.15 12.91 30.24
N PHE A 126 35.28 13.89 29.35
CA PHE A 126 36.07 15.11 29.61
C PHE A 126 35.45 15.97 30.74
N HIS A 127 34.12 16.14 30.76
CA HIS A 127 33.44 16.87 31.83
C HIS A 127 33.57 16.21 33.22
N ILE A 128 33.66 14.89 33.30
CA ILE A 128 33.89 14.15 34.55
C ILE A 128 35.37 14.22 34.95
N SER A 129 36.30 14.00 34.01
CA SER A 129 37.74 14.04 34.29
C SER A 129 38.17 15.41 34.84
N GLY A 130 37.70 16.51 34.23
CA GLY A 130 37.94 17.87 34.69
C GLY A 130 37.26 18.27 36.01
N ARG A 131 36.51 17.36 36.66
CA ARG A 131 35.98 17.52 38.03
C ARG A 131 36.73 16.68 39.07
N ILE A 132 37.55 15.72 38.65
CA ILE A 132 38.20 14.72 39.52
C ILE A 132 39.72 14.90 39.56
N GLY A 133 40.35 15.28 38.45
CA GLY A 133 41.79 15.49 38.36
C GLY A 133 42.21 16.96 38.47
N SER A 134 43.39 17.21 39.05
CA SER A 134 44.10 18.51 38.99
C SER A 134 44.72 18.72 37.60
N ALA A 135 43.88 18.71 36.56
CA ALA A 135 44.24 18.99 35.17
C ALA A 135 43.53 20.27 34.72
N ASN A 136 44.23 21.11 33.96
CA ASN A 136 43.85 22.50 33.72
C ASN A 136 42.38 22.66 33.22
N PRO A 137 41.54 23.47 33.90
CA PRO A 137 40.13 23.65 33.51
C PRO A 137 39.94 24.22 32.10
N VAL A 138 41.00 24.82 31.55
CA VAL A 138 41.13 25.25 30.13
C VAL A 138 40.70 24.16 29.14
N MET A 139 40.93 22.87 29.44
CA MET A 139 40.52 21.78 28.54
C MET A 139 38.99 21.58 28.48
N ALA A 140 38.27 21.83 29.58
CA ALA A 140 36.81 21.73 29.62
C ALA A 140 36.10 22.88 28.89
N ALA A 141 36.80 24.01 28.68
CA ALA A 141 36.34 25.15 27.88
C ALA A 141 36.76 25.07 26.40
N SER A 142 37.45 24.00 25.97
CA SER A 142 38.07 23.92 24.65
C SER A 142 37.08 24.04 23.48
N PRO A 143 37.41 24.75 22.39
CA PRO A 143 36.53 24.87 21.21
C PRO A 143 36.10 23.53 20.60
N ALA A 144 36.94 22.49 20.72
CA ALA A 144 36.62 21.14 20.29
C ALA A 144 35.34 20.59 20.96
N LEU A 145 35.11 20.86 22.25
CA LEU A 145 33.88 20.43 22.94
C LEU A 145 32.64 21.14 22.41
N ARG A 146 32.74 22.40 21.95
CA ARG A 146 31.62 23.11 21.27
C ARG A 146 31.25 22.42 19.95
N ILE A 147 32.24 21.99 19.18
CA ILE A 147 32.05 21.24 17.92
C ILE A 147 31.40 19.87 18.19
N ILE A 148 31.81 19.16 19.25
CA ILE A 148 31.20 17.86 19.58
C ILE A 148 29.77 18.04 20.13
N ARG A 149 29.47 19.13 20.86
CA ARG A 149 28.08 19.51 21.21
C ARG A 149 27.23 19.77 19.95
N PHE A 150 27.76 20.45 18.93
CA PHE A 150 27.04 20.65 17.66
C PHE A 150 26.68 19.32 16.97
N PHE A 151 27.57 18.33 16.99
CA PHE A 151 27.26 16.97 16.47
C PHE A 151 26.15 16.25 17.25
N GLN A 152 25.75 16.70 18.44
CA GLN A 152 24.58 16.14 19.14
C GLN A 152 23.26 16.47 18.44
N ILE A 153 23.21 17.45 17.54
CA ILE A 153 22.05 17.70 16.66
C ILE A 153 21.75 16.48 15.77
N LEU A 154 22.77 15.67 15.43
CA LEU A 154 22.57 14.39 14.72
C LEU A 154 21.70 13.40 15.49
N ARG A 155 21.52 13.57 16.81
CA ARG A 155 20.56 12.81 17.63
C ARG A 155 19.11 13.00 17.15
N MET A 156 18.79 14.07 16.39
CA MET A 156 17.48 14.23 15.76
C MET A 156 17.27 13.27 14.57
N LEU A 157 18.34 12.91 13.84
CA LEU A 157 18.28 11.99 12.70
C LEU A 157 17.92 10.55 13.12
N HIS A 158 18.18 10.20 14.38
CA HIS A 158 17.75 8.96 15.02
C HIS A 158 16.26 8.64 14.78
N VAL A 159 15.41 9.67 14.73
CA VAL A 159 13.95 9.52 14.77
C VAL A 159 13.38 8.93 13.46
N ASP A 160 13.95 9.24 12.28
CA ASP A 160 13.63 8.49 11.05
C ASP A 160 14.46 7.20 10.98
N ARG A 161 14.13 6.26 11.87
CA ARG A 161 14.77 4.94 12.06
C ARG A 161 14.85 4.06 10.80
N LYS A 162 14.24 4.47 9.68
CA LYS A 162 14.34 3.79 8.37
C LYS A 162 14.86 4.66 7.24
N ALA A 163 15.08 5.96 7.46
CA ALA A 163 15.24 6.96 6.41
C ALA A 163 14.08 6.86 5.39
N HIS A 164 12.83 6.64 5.83
CA HIS A 164 11.72 6.47 4.90
C HIS A 164 11.34 7.79 4.23
N SER A 165 11.31 8.88 4.99
CA SER A 165 11.03 10.22 4.46
C SER A 165 12.12 10.63 3.47
N TRP A 166 13.39 10.42 3.84
CA TRP A 166 14.55 10.62 2.97
C TRP A 166 14.49 9.77 1.69
N LYS A 167 14.18 8.48 1.78
CA LYS A 167 14.05 7.60 0.60
C LYS A 167 12.88 7.99 -0.30
N LEU A 168 11.78 8.47 0.28
CA LEU A 168 10.63 8.97 -0.49
C LEU A 168 11.00 10.27 -1.23
N LEU A 169 11.59 11.23 -0.52
CA LEU A 169 12.04 12.51 -1.08
C LEU A 169 13.08 12.29 -2.18
N LEU A 170 14.12 11.50 -1.92
CA LEU A 170 15.15 11.17 -2.91
C LEU A 170 14.59 10.39 -4.10
N ASN A 171 13.59 9.53 -3.92
CA ASN A 171 12.94 8.84 -5.03
C ASN A 171 12.09 9.79 -5.89
N VAL A 172 11.37 10.75 -5.28
CA VAL A 172 10.61 11.79 -6.02
C VAL A 172 11.58 12.73 -6.75
N ALA A 173 12.63 13.22 -6.08
CA ALA A 173 13.67 14.04 -6.70
C ALA A 173 14.42 13.31 -7.82
N TYR A 174 14.69 12.00 -7.67
CA TYR A 174 15.31 11.19 -8.73
C TYR A 174 14.37 10.94 -9.92
N LEU A 175 13.07 10.76 -9.67
CA LEU A 175 12.06 10.62 -10.73
C LEU A 175 12.01 11.90 -11.58
N HIS A 176 11.89 13.07 -10.93
CA HIS A 176 11.79 14.39 -11.55
C HIS A 176 13.17 15.08 -11.76
N ARG A 177 14.28 14.32 -11.75
CA ARG A 177 15.64 14.88 -11.73
C ARG A 177 15.97 15.78 -12.91
N ILE A 178 15.40 15.50 -14.09
CA ILE A 178 15.66 16.30 -15.31
C ILE A 178 14.98 17.66 -15.17
N GLU A 179 13.70 17.69 -14.82
CA GLU A 179 12.91 18.90 -14.56
C GLU A 179 13.57 19.78 -13.46
N LEU A 180 14.03 19.15 -12.38
CA LEU A 180 14.72 19.80 -11.27
C LEU A 180 16.09 20.39 -11.70
N ILE A 181 16.90 19.64 -12.45
CA ILE A 181 18.21 20.11 -12.94
C ILE A 181 18.02 21.25 -13.95
N THR A 182 17.07 21.15 -14.87
CA THR A 182 16.81 22.21 -15.85
C THR A 182 16.32 23.50 -15.19
N THR A 183 15.41 23.43 -14.20
CA THR A 183 14.94 24.64 -13.50
C THR A 183 16.05 25.28 -12.66
N MET A 184 16.84 24.49 -11.94
CA MET A 184 18.02 25.01 -11.22
C MET A 184 19.08 25.60 -12.15
N TYR A 185 19.37 24.97 -13.29
CA TYR A 185 20.34 25.46 -14.28
C TYR A 185 19.93 26.81 -14.88
N MET A 186 18.68 26.94 -15.32
CA MET A 186 18.14 28.21 -15.83
C MET A 186 18.10 29.28 -14.73
N GLY A 187 17.73 28.91 -13.51
CA GLY A 187 17.82 29.79 -12.33
C GLY A 187 19.24 30.30 -12.08
N PHE A 188 20.25 29.43 -12.08
CA PHE A 188 21.65 29.83 -11.89
C PHE A 188 22.15 30.75 -13.00
N ILE A 189 21.76 30.56 -14.26
CA ILE A 189 22.09 31.50 -15.35
C ILE A 189 21.49 32.87 -15.06
N VAL A 190 20.19 32.95 -14.73
CA VAL A 190 19.53 34.21 -14.42
C VAL A 190 20.17 34.89 -13.20
N LEU A 191 20.50 34.14 -12.14
CA LEU A 191 21.20 34.64 -10.96
C LEU A 191 22.56 35.26 -11.31
N ILE A 192 23.42 34.54 -12.04
CA ILE A 192 24.77 35.00 -12.42
C ILE A 192 24.69 36.26 -13.30
N VAL A 193 23.80 36.27 -14.29
CA VAL A 193 23.59 37.42 -15.19
C VAL A 193 23.03 38.63 -14.44
N THR A 194 22.01 38.45 -13.59
CA THR A 194 21.44 39.54 -12.78
C THR A 194 22.49 40.16 -11.89
N SER A 195 23.23 39.33 -11.16
CA SER A 195 24.29 39.77 -10.24
C SER A 195 25.37 40.56 -10.98
N TYR A 196 25.74 40.14 -12.19
CA TYR A 196 26.78 40.80 -12.98
C TYR A 196 26.31 42.13 -13.57
N LEU A 197 25.07 42.20 -14.06
CA LEU A 197 24.50 43.45 -14.58
C LEU A 197 24.23 44.47 -13.47
N VAL A 198 23.82 44.03 -12.27
CA VAL A 198 23.69 44.91 -11.09
C VAL A 198 25.06 45.39 -10.62
N TYR A 199 26.08 44.52 -10.56
CA TYR A 199 27.46 44.93 -10.28
C TYR A 199 27.94 46.01 -11.27
N LEU A 200 27.77 45.81 -12.58
CA LEU A 200 28.17 46.80 -13.58
C LEU A 200 27.39 48.13 -13.49
N ALA A 201 26.14 48.11 -13.02
CA ALA A 201 25.35 49.32 -12.82
C ALA A 201 25.69 50.09 -11.53
N GLU A 202 26.07 49.39 -10.46
CA GLU A 202 26.22 49.97 -9.11
C GLU A 202 27.68 50.12 -8.64
N ARG A 203 28.67 49.47 -9.28
CA ARG A 203 30.10 49.46 -8.86
C ARG A 203 30.72 50.84 -8.67
N ASP A 204 30.22 51.86 -9.38
CA ASP A 204 30.73 53.23 -9.38
C ASP A 204 29.86 54.19 -8.53
N TYR A 205 28.81 53.65 -7.87
CA TYR A 205 27.97 54.38 -6.93
C TYR A 205 28.53 54.31 -5.50
N ILE A 206 28.43 55.42 -4.75
CA ILE A 206 29.03 55.58 -3.42
C ILE A 206 27.97 56.09 -2.45
N ILE A 207 27.88 55.47 -1.27
CA ILE A 207 26.96 55.80 -0.17
C ILE A 207 27.78 56.00 1.10
N GLU A 208 27.69 57.17 1.72
CA GLU A 208 28.35 57.47 3.01
C GLU A 208 29.87 57.17 3.01
N GLY A 209 30.52 57.33 1.84
CA GLY A 209 31.94 57.03 1.62
C GLY A 209 32.27 55.58 1.28
N THR A 210 31.28 54.68 1.31
CA THR A 210 31.43 53.24 1.00
C THR A 210 30.85 52.87 -0.37
N ARG A 211 31.29 51.75 -0.96
CA ARG A 211 30.66 51.16 -2.15
C ARG A 211 29.83 49.95 -1.72
N PRO A 212 28.49 49.95 -1.85
CA PRO A 212 27.67 48.80 -1.44
C PRO A 212 27.96 47.54 -2.26
N PHE A 213 28.41 47.71 -3.51
CA PHE A 213 28.78 46.65 -4.45
C PHE A 213 30.26 46.79 -4.86
N GLU A 214 31.17 46.74 -3.88
CA GLU A 214 32.62 46.79 -4.13
C GLU A 214 33.10 45.60 -4.97
N SER A 215 32.62 44.39 -4.69
CA SER A 215 32.99 43.18 -5.44
C SER A 215 31.80 42.53 -6.15
N TYR A 216 32.11 41.70 -7.16
CA TYR A 216 31.10 40.81 -7.77
C TYR A 216 30.48 39.83 -6.76
N ALA A 217 31.20 39.45 -5.69
CA ALA A 217 30.66 38.57 -4.66
C ALA A 217 29.54 39.24 -3.85
N ASP A 218 29.62 40.56 -3.62
CA ASP A 218 28.58 41.33 -2.93
C ASP A 218 27.30 41.43 -3.77
N ALA A 219 27.46 41.60 -5.09
CA ALA A 219 26.34 41.58 -6.03
C ALA A 219 25.74 40.17 -6.18
N LEU A 220 26.55 39.11 -6.09
CA LEU A 220 26.09 37.73 -6.09
C LEU A 220 25.34 37.37 -4.80
N TRP A 221 25.81 37.85 -3.64
CA TRP A 221 25.08 37.76 -2.38
C TRP A 221 23.71 38.44 -2.47
N PHE A 222 23.66 39.69 -2.94
CA PHE A 222 22.41 40.41 -3.20
C PHE A 222 21.49 39.64 -4.17
N GLY A 223 22.04 39.08 -5.25
CA GLY A 223 21.31 38.25 -6.20
C GLY A 223 20.68 37.02 -5.54
N ILE A 224 21.42 36.30 -4.69
CA ILE A 224 20.94 35.14 -3.94
C ILE A 224 19.81 35.55 -2.97
N VAL A 225 20.02 36.60 -2.18
CA VAL A 225 19.04 37.12 -1.19
C VAL A 225 17.75 37.59 -1.87
N THR A 226 17.86 38.20 -3.06
CA THR A 226 16.72 38.69 -3.84
C THR A 226 15.95 37.55 -4.51
N VAL A 227 16.65 36.64 -5.19
CA VAL A 227 16.02 35.54 -5.95
C VAL A 227 15.45 34.46 -5.03
N ALA A 228 16.03 34.28 -3.83
CA ALA A 228 15.44 33.46 -2.76
C ALA A 228 14.28 34.15 -2.01
N THR A 229 13.87 35.37 -2.40
CA THR A 229 12.80 36.17 -1.78
C THR A 229 13.01 36.48 -0.29
N ILE A 230 14.26 36.52 0.18
CA ILE A 230 14.61 36.78 1.58
C ILE A 230 14.62 38.30 1.86
N GLY A 231 15.26 39.08 0.98
CA GLY A 231 15.19 40.54 1.01
C GLY A 231 15.67 41.21 2.30
N TYR A 232 16.85 40.86 2.82
CA TYR A 232 17.39 41.45 4.06
C TYR A 232 17.51 42.99 4.05
N GLY A 233 17.69 43.61 2.88
CA GLY A 233 17.85 45.06 2.73
C GLY A 233 19.25 45.58 3.08
N ASP A 234 20.22 44.69 3.35
CA ASP A 234 21.63 45.02 3.60
C ASP A 234 22.33 45.61 2.36
N ARG A 235 21.90 45.19 1.17
CA ARG A 235 22.31 45.74 -0.13
C ARG A 235 21.11 45.89 -1.04
N VAL A 236 21.04 47.01 -1.75
CA VAL A 236 19.95 47.38 -2.67
C VAL A 236 20.56 48.20 -3.80
N PRO A 237 20.11 48.08 -5.07
CA PRO A 237 20.53 48.99 -6.13
C PRO A 237 19.92 50.39 -5.95
N HIS A 238 20.76 51.42 -6.02
CA HIS A 238 20.36 52.81 -5.91
C HIS A 238 20.27 53.51 -7.27
N THR A 239 21.02 53.06 -8.28
CA THR A 239 20.94 53.61 -9.63
C THR A 239 19.66 53.16 -10.34
N TRP A 240 19.12 54.00 -11.23
CA TRP A 240 18.01 53.62 -12.10
C TRP A 240 18.31 52.38 -12.97
N PRO A 241 19.46 52.24 -13.66
CA PRO A 241 19.76 51.02 -14.40
C PRO A 241 19.82 49.78 -13.51
N GLY A 242 20.47 49.83 -12.33
CA GLY A 242 20.53 48.69 -11.41
C GLY A 242 19.14 48.28 -10.90
N ARG A 243 18.27 49.25 -10.62
CA ARG A 243 16.86 49.01 -10.24
C ARG A 243 16.03 48.38 -11.36
N ILE A 244 16.17 48.86 -12.60
CA ILE A 244 15.44 48.33 -13.76
C ILE A 244 15.89 46.89 -14.07
N VAL A 245 17.21 46.66 -14.10
CA VAL A 245 17.80 45.31 -14.26
C VAL A 245 17.27 44.36 -13.18
N THR A 246 17.30 44.80 -11.91
CA THR A 246 16.80 44.01 -10.78
C THR A 246 15.31 43.71 -10.90
N ALA A 247 14.46 44.70 -11.18
CA ALA A 247 13.02 44.52 -11.28
C ALA A 247 12.65 43.50 -12.38
N CYS A 248 13.24 43.64 -13.57
CA CYS A 248 12.96 42.73 -14.69
C CYS A 248 13.49 41.31 -14.46
N LEU A 249 14.74 41.16 -14.00
CA LEU A 249 15.38 39.84 -13.91
C LEU A 249 15.06 39.09 -12.61
N SER A 250 14.78 39.78 -11.49
CA SER A 250 14.34 39.12 -10.25
C SER A 250 13.01 38.40 -10.44
N MET A 251 12.04 38.99 -11.16
CA MET A 251 10.78 38.33 -11.50
C MET A 251 11.00 37.00 -12.24
N VAL A 252 11.95 36.95 -13.17
CA VAL A 252 12.33 35.73 -13.89
C VAL A 252 13.08 34.75 -12.98
N GLY A 253 14.00 35.23 -12.14
CA GLY A 253 14.76 34.41 -11.20
C GLY A 253 13.87 33.72 -10.15
N ILE A 254 12.95 34.47 -9.53
CA ILE A 254 11.99 33.98 -8.54
C ILE A 254 11.08 32.90 -9.15
N ALA A 255 10.67 33.07 -10.42
CA ALA A 255 9.93 32.04 -11.14
C ALA A 255 10.76 30.74 -11.27
N PHE A 256 12.02 30.80 -11.70
CA PHE A 256 12.86 29.59 -11.83
C PHE A 256 13.21 28.93 -10.49
N PHE A 257 13.49 29.69 -9.43
CA PHE A 257 13.85 29.14 -8.11
C PHE A 257 12.64 28.61 -7.31
N SER A 258 11.41 29.05 -7.61
CA SER A 258 10.20 28.49 -6.98
C SER A 258 9.71 27.18 -7.62
N LEU A 259 10.00 26.95 -8.92
CA LEU A 259 9.61 25.72 -9.63
C LEU A 259 10.09 24.41 -8.96
N PRO A 260 11.34 24.27 -8.45
CA PRO A 260 11.78 23.12 -7.66
C PRO A 260 10.81 22.67 -6.56
N ALA A 261 10.23 23.62 -5.82
CA ALA A 261 9.26 23.31 -4.77
C ALA A 261 7.93 22.79 -5.34
N GLY A 262 7.45 23.39 -6.44
CA GLY A 262 6.23 22.94 -7.14
C GLY A 262 6.37 21.56 -7.81
N ILE A 263 7.53 21.27 -8.40
CA ILE A 263 7.87 19.97 -9.00
C ILE A 263 7.89 18.89 -7.92
N LEU A 264 8.57 19.12 -6.80
CA LEU A 264 8.61 18.16 -5.69
C LEU A 264 7.21 17.98 -5.06
N GLY A 265 6.47 19.06 -4.81
CA GLY A 265 5.11 19.01 -4.24
C GLY A 265 4.12 18.22 -5.10
N SER A 266 4.09 18.48 -6.41
CA SER A 266 3.27 17.71 -7.36
C SER A 266 3.73 16.26 -7.49
N GLY A 267 5.04 15.99 -7.50
CA GLY A 267 5.62 14.65 -7.46
C GLY A 267 5.21 13.84 -6.20
N PHE A 268 5.19 14.48 -5.02
CA PHE A 268 4.67 13.85 -3.80
C PHE A 268 3.16 13.54 -3.90
N ALA A 269 2.35 14.48 -4.40
CA ALA A 269 0.91 14.28 -4.59
C ALA A 269 0.61 13.13 -5.56
N LEU A 270 1.33 13.07 -6.68
CA LEU A 270 1.26 11.96 -7.64
C LEU A 270 1.70 10.64 -7.02
N HIS A 271 2.77 10.61 -6.22
CA HIS A 271 3.19 9.40 -5.51
C HIS A 271 2.12 8.90 -4.53
N VAL A 272 1.46 9.79 -3.78
CA VAL A 272 0.35 9.43 -2.89
C VAL A 272 -0.82 8.86 -3.70
N GLN A 273 -1.23 9.51 -4.80
CA GLN A 273 -2.32 9.03 -5.65
C GLN A 273 -1.99 7.68 -6.32
N GLN A 274 -0.75 7.46 -6.77
CA GLN A 274 -0.28 6.18 -7.28
C GLN A 274 -0.30 5.09 -6.21
N LYS A 275 0.09 5.42 -4.98
CA LYS A 275 0.05 4.50 -3.82
C LYS A 275 -1.38 4.12 -3.44
N GLU A 276 -2.35 5.02 -3.64
CA GLU A 276 -3.78 4.71 -3.51
C GLU A 276 -4.24 3.73 -4.60
N LYS A 277 -3.90 3.99 -5.87
CA LYS A 277 -4.14 3.05 -6.99
C LYS A 277 -3.48 1.69 -6.72
N GLN A 278 -2.27 1.63 -6.14
CA GLN A 278 -1.63 0.37 -5.72
C GLN A 278 -2.39 -0.39 -4.61
N LYS A 279 -3.16 0.28 -3.74
CA LYS A 279 -4.11 -0.42 -2.83
C LYS A 279 -5.21 -1.14 -3.62
N MET A 280 -5.57 -0.66 -4.81
CA MET A 280 -6.49 -1.37 -5.71
C MET A 280 -5.80 -2.59 -6.34
N TYR A 281 -4.50 -2.52 -6.68
CA TYR A 281 -3.72 -3.69 -7.09
C TYR A 281 -3.62 -4.75 -5.96
N HIS A 282 -3.73 -4.39 -4.67
CA HIS A 282 -3.89 -5.39 -3.60
C HIS A 282 -5.17 -6.25 -3.73
N LYS A 283 -6.22 -5.80 -4.45
CA LYS A 283 -7.38 -6.65 -4.80
C LYS A 283 -7.00 -7.84 -5.70
N GLN A 284 -5.86 -7.79 -6.40
CA GLN A 284 -5.39 -8.88 -7.27
C GLN A 284 -4.83 -10.08 -6.48
N TYR A 285 -4.42 -9.88 -5.22
CA TYR A 285 -3.78 -10.90 -4.38
C TYR A 285 -4.69 -12.12 -4.11
N PRO A 286 -5.99 -11.98 -3.75
CA PRO A 286 -6.89 -13.13 -3.67
C PRO A 286 -7.06 -13.86 -5.02
N ALA A 287 -7.06 -13.17 -6.16
CA ALA A 287 -7.13 -13.81 -7.48
C ALA A 287 -5.83 -14.60 -7.79
N ALA A 288 -4.66 -14.04 -7.46
CA ALA A 288 -3.37 -14.72 -7.59
C ALA A 288 -3.30 -15.97 -6.69
N ALA A 289 -3.72 -15.85 -5.43
CA ALA A 289 -3.78 -16.97 -4.49
C ALA A 289 -4.75 -18.06 -4.95
N GLN A 290 -5.93 -17.70 -5.48
CA GLN A 290 -6.88 -18.64 -6.07
C GLN A 290 -6.28 -19.35 -7.29
N LEU A 291 -5.55 -18.65 -8.16
CA LEU A 291 -4.87 -19.26 -9.31
C LEU A 291 -3.79 -20.26 -8.88
N ILE A 292 -2.91 -19.89 -7.94
CA ILE A 292 -1.85 -20.78 -7.43
C ILE A 292 -2.47 -22.02 -6.79
N GLN A 293 -3.50 -21.84 -5.95
CA GLN A 293 -4.21 -22.97 -5.34
C GLN A 293 -4.97 -23.83 -6.37
N ALA A 294 -5.52 -23.25 -7.43
CA ALA A 294 -6.21 -24.00 -8.47
C ALA A 294 -5.22 -24.78 -9.35
N ALA A 295 -4.06 -24.21 -9.67
CA ALA A 295 -2.98 -24.87 -10.40
C ALA A 295 -2.44 -26.06 -9.60
N TRP A 296 -2.11 -25.87 -8.32
CA TRP A 296 -1.64 -26.95 -7.44
C TRP A 296 -2.70 -28.06 -7.28
N ARG A 297 -3.98 -27.71 -7.03
CA ARG A 297 -5.07 -28.69 -6.93
C ARG A 297 -5.43 -29.37 -8.25
N MET A 298 -5.01 -28.81 -9.40
CA MET A 298 -5.10 -29.49 -10.70
C MET A 298 -3.95 -30.49 -10.85
N HIS A 299 -2.70 -30.04 -10.61
CA HIS A 299 -1.49 -30.87 -10.66
C HIS A 299 -1.60 -32.10 -9.74
N ALA A 300 -1.98 -31.90 -8.48
CA ALA A 300 -2.17 -32.96 -7.48
C ALA A 300 -3.41 -33.86 -7.71
N THR A 301 -4.11 -33.72 -8.84
CA THR A 301 -5.13 -34.67 -9.35
C THR A 301 -4.74 -35.32 -10.69
N SER A 302 -3.53 -35.04 -11.19
CA SER A 302 -2.96 -35.65 -12.39
C SER A 302 -2.83 -37.18 -12.24
N ARG A 303 -2.90 -37.91 -13.35
CA ARG A 303 -2.70 -39.37 -13.37
C ARG A 303 -1.29 -39.79 -12.91
N LEU A 304 -0.32 -38.87 -12.95
CA LEU A 304 1.08 -39.11 -12.55
C LEU A 304 1.29 -39.15 -11.03
N GLN A 305 0.40 -38.57 -10.22
CA GLN A 305 0.65 -38.29 -8.80
C GLN A 305 -0.35 -39.01 -7.89
N LYS A 306 0.12 -39.98 -7.09
CA LYS A 306 -0.70 -40.88 -6.25
C LYS A 306 -1.02 -40.31 -4.85
N ASP A 307 -1.01 -38.99 -4.67
CA ASP A 307 -1.15 -38.36 -3.35
C ASP A 307 -2.57 -38.46 -2.76
N ASN A 308 -2.74 -39.43 -1.86
CA ASN A 308 -3.99 -39.68 -1.13
C ASN A 308 -4.55 -38.46 -0.38
N ALA A 309 -3.71 -37.50 0.01
CA ALA A 309 -4.12 -36.29 0.70
C ALA A 309 -5.10 -35.42 -0.12
N THR A 310 -4.87 -35.28 -1.43
CA THR A 310 -5.74 -34.48 -2.31
C THR A 310 -7.11 -35.13 -2.51
N TRP A 311 -7.15 -36.47 -2.55
CA TRP A 311 -8.37 -37.25 -2.72
C TRP A 311 -9.19 -37.41 -1.43
N ARG A 312 -8.61 -37.20 -0.23
CA ARG A 312 -9.37 -37.13 1.03
C ARG A 312 -10.46 -36.06 1.01
N LEU A 313 -10.22 -34.91 0.38
CA LEU A 313 -11.22 -33.83 0.19
C LEU A 313 -12.44 -34.25 -0.64
N TYR A 314 -12.35 -35.39 -1.34
CA TYR A 314 -13.38 -35.94 -2.23
C TYR A 314 -13.94 -37.29 -1.75
N ARG A 315 -13.49 -37.81 -0.60
CA ARG A 315 -14.17 -38.92 0.05
C ARG A 315 -15.53 -38.40 0.50
N LEU A 316 -16.59 -39.11 0.15
CA LEU A 316 -17.95 -38.70 0.46
C LEU A 316 -18.10 -38.52 1.97
N VAL A 317 -18.58 -37.35 2.37
CA VAL A 317 -19.22 -37.19 3.67
C VAL A 317 -20.38 -38.19 3.69
N ASP A 318 -20.46 -38.99 4.76
CA ASP A 318 -21.54 -39.94 5.00
C ASP A 318 -22.89 -39.29 4.66
N PRO A 319 -23.75 -39.88 3.81
CA PRO A 319 -25.02 -39.27 3.43
C PRO A 319 -25.88 -38.88 4.64
N ALA A 320 -25.86 -39.67 5.73
CA ALA A 320 -26.57 -39.33 6.96
C ALA A 320 -25.98 -38.07 7.65
N TYR A 321 -24.68 -37.85 7.56
CA TYR A 321 -24.02 -36.62 8.05
C TYR A 321 -24.20 -35.44 7.10
N ALA A 322 -24.23 -35.67 5.79
CA ALA A 322 -24.50 -34.64 4.78
C ALA A 322 -25.93 -34.10 4.93
N GLU A 323 -26.91 -34.96 5.17
CA GLU A 323 -28.28 -34.59 5.49
C GLU A 323 -28.38 -33.87 6.85
N LYS A 324 -27.60 -34.29 7.86
CA LYS A 324 -27.49 -33.61 9.17
C LYS A 324 -26.81 -32.23 9.10
N MET A 325 -25.95 -32.00 8.10
CA MET A 325 -25.40 -30.69 7.75
C MET A 325 -26.41 -29.83 6.97
N LEU A 326 -27.14 -30.41 6.01
CA LEU A 326 -28.13 -29.69 5.20
C LEU A 326 -29.36 -29.27 6.01
N SER A 327 -29.83 -30.11 6.94
CA SER A 327 -30.87 -29.76 7.91
C SER A 327 -30.42 -28.63 8.85
N ARG A 328 -29.23 -28.72 9.45
CA ARG A 328 -28.59 -27.60 10.17
C ARG A 328 -28.40 -26.32 9.33
N SER A 329 -28.39 -26.42 8.01
CA SER A 329 -28.32 -25.28 7.09
C SER A 329 -29.68 -24.75 6.64
N ARG A 330 -30.81 -25.39 6.99
CA ARG A 330 -32.16 -24.82 6.81
C ARG A 330 -32.51 -23.81 7.89
N ASP A 331 -31.83 -23.86 9.05
CA ASP A 331 -31.92 -22.82 10.07
C ASP A 331 -31.27 -21.51 9.58
N ASN A 332 -32.11 -20.59 9.10
CA ASN A 332 -31.70 -19.30 8.52
C ASN A 332 -30.89 -18.38 9.47
N SER A 333 -30.75 -18.73 10.75
CA SER A 333 -29.93 -18.04 11.74
C SER A 333 -28.44 -18.00 11.34
N PHE A 334 -27.90 -19.07 10.75
CA PHE A 334 -26.48 -19.16 10.43
C PHE A 334 -26.08 -18.31 9.21
N LEU A 335 -26.93 -18.27 8.17
CA LEU A 335 -26.69 -17.41 7.01
C LEU A 335 -26.81 -15.92 7.37
N ARG A 336 -27.76 -15.56 8.27
CA ARG A 336 -27.89 -14.17 8.75
C ARG A 336 -26.65 -13.67 9.51
N ARG A 337 -25.94 -14.55 10.23
CA ARG A 337 -24.69 -14.19 10.94
C ARG A 337 -23.49 -13.99 10.01
N ARG A 338 -23.48 -14.60 8.81
CA ARG A 338 -22.35 -14.50 7.87
C ARG A 338 -22.25 -13.15 7.15
N THR A 339 -23.35 -12.41 7.05
CA THR A 339 -23.38 -11.07 6.42
C THR A 339 -23.00 -9.94 7.37
N ILE A 340 -22.94 -10.19 8.68
CA ILE A 340 -22.75 -9.15 9.72
C ILE A 340 -21.29 -9.07 10.18
N MET A 341 -20.55 -10.19 10.23
CA MET A 341 -19.13 -10.19 10.63
C MET A 341 -18.18 -9.90 9.46
N HIS A 342 -18.33 -8.72 8.84
CA HIS A 342 -17.35 -8.18 7.89
C HIS A 342 -16.58 -6.96 8.44
N HIS A 343 -16.68 -6.71 9.76
CA HIS A 343 -16.01 -5.62 10.45
C HIS A 343 -15.33 -6.06 11.76
N SER A 344 -14.40 -7.02 11.65
CA SER A 344 -13.32 -7.27 12.62
C SER A 344 -12.21 -8.03 11.90
N GLY A 345 -10.95 -7.65 12.16
CA GLY A 345 -9.81 -8.28 11.52
C GLY A 345 -9.22 -9.39 12.38
N ASP A 346 -9.62 -10.65 12.15
CA ASP A 346 -8.91 -11.80 12.70
C ASP A 346 -8.83 -12.94 11.68
N SER A 347 -7.60 -13.34 11.33
CA SER A 347 -7.34 -14.29 10.24
C SER A 347 -7.05 -15.69 10.78
N GLN A 348 -8.07 -16.33 11.35
CA GLN A 348 -8.02 -17.75 11.68
C GLN A 348 -8.84 -18.57 10.67
N LEU A 349 -8.13 -19.37 9.87
CA LEU A 349 -8.75 -20.47 9.12
C LEU A 349 -9.11 -21.57 10.13
N PRO A 350 -10.36 -22.09 10.17
CA PRO A 350 -10.68 -23.23 11.00
C PRO A 350 -9.98 -24.48 10.43
N PHE A 351 -8.83 -24.82 10.99
CA PHE A 351 -8.20 -26.12 10.78
C PHE A 351 -8.83 -27.10 11.78
N ASP A 352 -10.04 -27.56 11.46
CA ASP A 352 -10.86 -28.36 12.36
C ASP A 352 -10.30 -29.80 12.47
N SER A 353 -9.39 -30.00 13.41
CA SER A 353 -8.52 -31.18 13.51
C SER A 353 -9.20 -32.36 14.24
N THR A 354 -10.35 -32.81 13.73
CA THR A 354 -10.99 -34.05 14.17
C THR A 354 -10.58 -35.21 13.24
N PRO A 355 -9.85 -36.23 13.74
CA PRO A 355 -9.46 -37.38 12.93
C PRO A 355 -10.67 -38.31 12.71
N LEU A 356 -11.39 -38.13 11.60
CA LEU A 356 -12.47 -39.02 11.20
C LEU A 356 -11.93 -40.44 10.93
N VAL A 357 -12.20 -41.35 11.87
CA VAL A 357 -11.91 -42.78 11.76
C VAL A 357 -12.90 -43.40 10.77
N TYR A 358 -12.41 -43.79 9.59
CA TYR A 358 -13.20 -44.53 8.61
C TYR A 358 -13.14 -46.02 8.90
N LYS A 359 -14.31 -46.64 9.11
CA LYS A 359 -14.44 -48.07 9.38
C LYS A 359 -14.62 -48.85 8.07
N ASN A 360 -13.69 -49.79 7.83
CA ASN A 360 -13.69 -50.81 6.78
C ASN A 360 -13.55 -50.30 5.32
N GLY A 361 -12.86 -51.10 4.50
CA GLY A 361 -12.40 -50.72 3.17
C GLY A 361 -13.50 -50.73 2.10
N ILE A 362 -13.84 -49.55 1.59
CA ILE A 362 -14.34 -49.38 0.21
C ILE A 362 -13.30 -48.52 -0.50
N ASP A 363 -12.24 -49.17 -0.97
CA ASP A 363 -11.11 -48.48 -1.58
C ASP A 363 -11.41 -48.01 -3.01
N GLN A 364 -10.84 -46.84 -3.31
CA GLN A 364 -10.94 -46.14 -4.59
C GLN A 364 -12.33 -45.58 -4.96
N LEU A 365 -12.42 -44.25 -4.93
CA LEU A 365 -13.44 -43.51 -5.69
C LEU A 365 -13.44 -44.00 -7.17
N PRO A 366 -14.58 -44.38 -7.76
CA PRO A 366 -14.60 -44.97 -9.10
C PRO A 366 -13.98 -44.06 -10.16
N GLU A 367 -13.29 -44.65 -11.15
CA GLU A 367 -12.48 -43.89 -12.10
C GLU A 367 -13.30 -42.90 -12.95
N LYS A 368 -14.60 -43.16 -13.19
CA LYS A 368 -15.54 -42.21 -13.80
C LYS A 368 -15.65 -40.91 -12.98
N PHE A 369 -15.77 -40.99 -11.65
CA PHE A 369 -15.80 -39.82 -10.77
C PHE A 369 -14.43 -39.14 -10.65
N LYS A 370 -13.32 -39.91 -10.61
CA LYS A 370 -11.96 -39.33 -10.66
C LYS A 370 -11.75 -38.53 -11.96
N GLN A 371 -12.24 -39.01 -13.10
CA GLN A 371 -12.21 -38.29 -14.38
C GLN A 371 -13.05 -37.00 -14.33
N ALA A 372 -14.30 -37.07 -13.86
CA ALA A 372 -15.14 -35.88 -13.68
C ALA A 372 -14.49 -34.82 -12.78
N ILE A 373 -13.87 -35.23 -11.66
CA ILE A 373 -13.14 -34.35 -10.75
C ILE A 373 -11.94 -33.66 -11.45
N ARG A 374 -11.18 -34.39 -12.28
CA ARG A 374 -10.09 -33.79 -13.08
C ARG A 374 -10.62 -32.73 -14.06
N VAL A 375 -11.74 -32.99 -14.74
CA VAL A 375 -12.41 -32.01 -15.62
C VAL A 375 -12.85 -30.78 -14.83
N MET A 376 -13.53 -30.96 -13.69
CA MET A 376 -13.93 -29.86 -12.81
C MET A 376 -12.73 -29.04 -12.29
N ARG A 377 -11.60 -29.68 -11.99
CA ARG A 377 -10.36 -28.97 -11.59
C ARG A 377 -9.75 -28.20 -12.75
N ARG A 378 -9.68 -28.76 -13.95
CA ARG A 378 -9.21 -28.08 -15.17
C ARG A 378 -10.08 -26.86 -15.51
N MET A 379 -11.41 -26.99 -15.42
CA MET A 379 -12.35 -25.86 -15.55
C MET A 379 -12.11 -24.78 -14.48
N LYS A 380 -12.01 -25.15 -13.19
CA LYS A 380 -11.76 -24.19 -12.10
C LYS A 380 -10.39 -23.50 -12.22
N PHE A 381 -9.37 -24.18 -12.75
CA PHE A 381 -8.09 -23.56 -13.11
C PHE A 381 -8.23 -22.53 -14.23
N PHE A 382 -8.93 -22.84 -15.33
CA PHE A 382 -9.15 -21.86 -16.41
C PHE A 382 -9.98 -20.65 -15.96
N VAL A 383 -11.00 -20.84 -15.12
CA VAL A 383 -11.75 -19.73 -14.50
C VAL A 383 -10.86 -18.87 -13.60
N ALA A 384 -10.02 -19.47 -12.75
CA ALA A 384 -9.08 -18.73 -11.91
C ALA A 384 -8.01 -17.99 -12.74
N ARG A 385 -7.51 -18.60 -13.83
CA ARG A 385 -6.59 -17.98 -14.78
C ARG A 385 -7.22 -16.77 -15.45
N ARG A 386 -8.45 -16.89 -15.93
CA ARG A 386 -9.21 -15.79 -16.53
C ARG A 386 -9.43 -14.66 -15.51
N LYS A 387 -9.91 -14.96 -14.30
CA LYS A 387 -10.11 -13.94 -13.25
C LYS A 387 -8.82 -13.23 -12.86
N PHE A 388 -7.68 -13.93 -12.81
CA PHE A 388 -6.37 -13.30 -12.57
C PHE A 388 -5.89 -12.46 -13.77
N GLN A 389 -6.12 -12.90 -15.01
CA GLN A 389 -5.80 -12.10 -16.20
C GLN A 389 -6.67 -10.84 -16.32
N GLU A 390 -7.96 -10.93 -15.97
CA GLU A 390 -8.87 -9.79 -15.94
C GLU A 390 -8.50 -8.82 -14.79
N ALA A 391 -8.25 -9.32 -13.58
CA ALA A 391 -7.79 -8.50 -12.46
C ALA A 391 -6.43 -7.83 -12.70
N ARG A 392 -5.56 -8.40 -13.56
CA ARG A 392 -4.26 -7.82 -13.94
C ARG A 392 -4.34 -6.67 -14.95
N LYS A 393 -5.48 -6.45 -15.61
CA LYS A 393 -5.65 -5.26 -16.45
C LYS A 393 -5.67 -4.01 -15.55
N PRO A 394 -5.20 -2.85 -16.02
CA PRO A 394 -5.39 -1.60 -15.27
C PRO A 394 -6.89 -1.35 -15.07
N SER A 395 -7.25 -0.78 -13.91
CA SER A 395 -8.62 -0.39 -13.56
C SER A 395 -9.10 0.79 -14.41
N ASP A 396 -9.43 0.48 -15.65
CA ASP A 396 -10.02 1.36 -16.65
C ASP A 396 -11.55 1.42 -16.48
N MET A 397 -12.22 2.35 -17.16
CA MET A 397 -13.69 2.55 -17.12
C MET A 397 -14.47 1.24 -17.39
N THR A 398 -13.87 0.34 -18.18
CA THR A 398 -14.34 -1.03 -18.45
C THR A 398 -14.56 -1.88 -17.18
N GLU A 399 -13.78 -1.71 -16.11
CA GLU A 399 -13.98 -2.44 -14.84
C GLU A 399 -15.26 -1.98 -14.14
N LEU A 400 -15.59 -0.68 -14.20
CA LEU A 400 -16.84 -0.14 -13.68
C LEU A 400 -18.06 -0.71 -14.44
N VAL A 401 -17.99 -0.73 -15.78
CA VAL A 401 -19.04 -1.32 -16.64
C VAL A 401 -19.23 -2.81 -16.34
N LYS A 402 -18.13 -3.56 -16.14
CA LYS A 402 -18.19 -4.96 -15.72
C LYS A 402 -18.82 -5.17 -14.35
N GLN A 403 -18.45 -4.36 -13.36
CA GLN A 403 -19.02 -4.44 -12.00
C GLN A 403 -20.53 -4.23 -12.06
N THR A 404 -20.99 -3.16 -12.73
CA THR A 404 -22.42 -2.88 -12.93
C THR A 404 -23.13 -4.01 -13.69
N ALA A 405 -22.48 -4.67 -14.65
CA ALA A 405 -23.05 -5.82 -15.36
C ALA A 405 -23.16 -7.07 -14.47
N GLU A 406 -22.14 -7.39 -13.67
CA GLU A 406 -22.19 -8.53 -12.72
C GLU A 406 -23.23 -8.29 -11.61
N ASP A 407 -23.33 -7.08 -11.07
CA ASP A 407 -24.32 -6.70 -10.05
C ASP A 407 -25.76 -6.70 -10.60
N ASN A 408 -25.97 -6.17 -11.81
CA ASN A 408 -27.26 -6.27 -12.51
C ASN A 408 -27.65 -7.72 -12.80
N GLN A 409 -26.70 -8.58 -13.20
CA GLN A 409 -26.96 -10.00 -13.40
C GLN A 409 -27.33 -10.70 -12.08
N ALA A 410 -26.64 -10.38 -10.98
CA ALA A 410 -26.96 -10.91 -9.65
C ALA A 410 -28.34 -10.45 -9.14
N LEU A 411 -28.71 -9.19 -9.39
CA LEU A 411 -30.06 -8.66 -9.14
C LEU A 411 -31.12 -9.40 -9.97
N MET A 412 -30.89 -9.60 -11.27
CA MET A 412 -31.83 -10.32 -12.14
C MET A 412 -32.01 -11.80 -11.75
N ILE A 413 -30.96 -12.46 -11.23
CA ILE A 413 -31.08 -13.81 -10.66
C ILE A 413 -31.95 -13.78 -9.40
N ARG A 414 -31.72 -12.82 -8.48
CA ARG A 414 -32.54 -12.67 -7.27
C ARG A 414 -34.01 -12.34 -7.60
N LEU A 415 -34.27 -11.46 -8.57
CA LEU A 415 -35.62 -11.14 -9.03
C LEU A 415 -36.32 -12.39 -9.58
N LYS A 416 -35.64 -13.20 -10.41
CA LYS A 416 -36.20 -14.46 -10.91
C LYS A 416 -36.45 -15.50 -9.81
N ASP A 417 -35.60 -15.59 -8.80
CA ASP A 417 -35.82 -16.49 -7.66
C ASP A 417 -36.88 -15.97 -6.66
N ILE A 418 -37.09 -14.66 -6.57
CA ILE A 418 -38.23 -14.06 -5.86
C ILE A 418 -39.52 -14.35 -6.64
N GLN A 419 -39.52 -14.12 -7.96
CA GLN A 419 -40.68 -14.39 -8.82
C GLN A 419 -41.06 -15.87 -8.79
N ARG A 420 -40.13 -16.81 -9.00
CA ARG A 420 -40.37 -18.26 -8.83
C ARG A 420 -40.99 -18.61 -7.49
N LYS A 421 -40.55 -17.98 -6.40
CA LYS A 421 -41.11 -18.20 -5.06
C LYS A 421 -42.52 -17.64 -4.95
N LEU A 422 -42.76 -16.44 -5.47
CA LEU A 422 -44.07 -15.80 -5.54
C LEU A 422 -45.06 -16.67 -6.33
N ASP A 423 -44.68 -17.08 -7.55
CA ASP A 423 -45.43 -18.00 -8.42
C ASP A 423 -45.74 -19.33 -7.70
N SER A 424 -44.78 -19.88 -6.95
CA SER A 424 -44.95 -21.13 -6.18
C SER A 424 -45.76 -20.99 -4.89
N THR A 425 -45.98 -19.77 -4.39
CA THR A 425 -46.69 -19.52 -3.11
C THR A 425 -48.11 -19.00 -3.32
N LEU A 426 -48.35 -18.20 -4.37
CA LEU A 426 -49.71 -17.81 -4.79
C LEU A 426 -50.38 -18.86 -5.68
N GLY A 427 -49.59 -19.76 -6.29
CA GLY A 427 -50.06 -20.62 -7.36
C GLY A 427 -50.23 -19.86 -8.68
N TYR A 428 -50.45 -20.60 -9.76
CA TYR A 428 -50.68 -20.01 -11.08
C TYR A 428 -52.12 -19.50 -11.18
N VAL A 429 -52.38 -18.28 -10.70
CA VAL A 429 -53.69 -17.62 -10.78
C VAL A 429 -54.07 -17.44 -12.25
N PRO A 430 -55.10 -18.13 -12.78
CA PRO A 430 -55.56 -17.88 -14.14
C PRO A 430 -56.33 -16.55 -14.15
N LEU A 431 -55.99 -15.66 -15.07
CA LEU A 431 -56.83 -14.51 -15.41
C LEU A 431 -58.07 -14.98 -16.19
N SER A 432 -58.98 -15.66 -15.48
CA SER A 432 -60.31 -15.94 -15.99
C SER A 432 -61.08 -14.63 -16.12
N ARG A 433 -61.87 -14.52 -17.19
CA ARG A 433 -62.81 -13.42 -17.37
C ARG A 433 -63.95 -13.57 -16.36
N ASP A 434 -64.42 -12.44 -15.84
CA ASP A 434 -65.85 -12.19 -15.77
C ASP A 434 -66.13 -10.74 -16.17
N ASN A 435 -67.20 -10.56 -16.95
CA ASN A 435 -67.55 -9.30 -17.60
C ASN A 435 -69.04 -9.03 -17.37
N THR A 436 -69.40 -8.53 -16.19
CA THR A 436 -70.75 -8.00 -15.91
C THR A 436 -70.74 -7.05 -14.71
N LEU A 437 -71.76 -6.18 -14.64
CA LEU A 437 -72.06 -5.31 -13.51
C LEU A 437 -70.96 -4.30 -13.11
N LEU A 438 -70.78 -3.27 -13.95
CA LEU A 438 -71.11 -1.89 -13.55
C LEU A 438 -71.11 -0.97 -14.79
N THR A 439 -72.28 -0.82 -15.42
CA THR A 439 -72.52 0.21 -16.42
C THR A 439 -72.92 1.53 -15.79
N ARG A 440 -72.72 2.65 -16.53
CA ARG A 440 -73.37 3.96 -16.36
C ARG A 440 -72.82 4.79 -15.18
N THR A 441 -71.98 5.80 -15.42
CA THR A 441 -72.46 7.14 -15.80
C THR A 441 -71.48 7.95 -16.69
N ASN A 442 -72.07 8.80 -17.54
CA ASN A 442 -71.62 10.09 -18.11
C ASN A 442 -70.14 10.22 -18.58
N GLN A 443 -69.82 10.25 -19.88
CA GLN A 443 -70.16 11.22 -20.95
C GLN A 443 -69.33 12.53 -20.96
N SER A 444 -68.98 12.96 -22.18
CA SER A 444 -68.39 14.25 -22.62
C SER A 444 -66.91 14.49 -22.28
N ASN A 445 -66.08 15.11 -23.15
CA ASN A 445 -66.19 15.33 -24.61
C ASN A 445 -64.79 15.62 -25.23
N PHE A 446 -64.69 15.69 -26.56
CA PHE A 446 -63.47 15.93 -27.38
C PHE A 446 -62.39 14.81 -27.31
N SER A 447 -62.01 14.05 -28.34
CA SER A 447 -61.89 14.25 -29.82
C SER A 447 -60.68 15.12 -30.21
N THR A 448 -59.87 14.86 -31.26
CA THR A 448 -59.85 13.85 -32.37
C THR A 448 -58.47 13.94 -33.10
N ARG A 449 -57.97 13.10 -34.05
CA ARG A 449 -58.39 11.87 -34.79
C ARG A 449 -57.16 11.21 -35.50
N SER A 450 -56.84 9.93 -35.30
CA SER A 450 -56.18 9.08 -36.33
C SER A 450 -56.46 7.58 -36.11
N ARG A 451 -56.35 6.76 -37.17
CA ARG A 451 -57.07 5.48 -37.31
C ARG A 451 -56.24 4.47 -38.11
N THR A 452 -56.00 3.28 -37.56
CA THR A 452 -55.58 2.11 -38.34
C THR A 452 -56.34 0.85 -37.95
N THR A 453 -56.74 0.14 -38.99
CA THR A 453 -57.62 -1.02 -39.09
C THR A 453 -57.42 -2.17 -38.09
N ARG A 454 -58.55 -2.69 -37.63
CA ARG A 454 -58.74 -3.93 -36.87
C ARG A 454 -58.96 -5.10 -37.83
N THR A 455 -58.28 -6.23 -37.65
CA THR A 455 -58.66 -7.53 -38.27
C THR A 455 -59.01 -8.55 -37.19
N THR A 456 -59.87 -9.50 -37.57
CA THR A 456 -60.69 -10.33 -36.66
C THR A 456 -59.92 -11.44 -35.95
N ASN A 457 -60.18 -11.62 -34.65
CA ASN A 457 -59.87 -12.86 -33.93
C ASN A 457 -60.73 -14.03 -34.45
N ASN A 458 -60.17 -15.23 -34.50
CA ASN A 458 -60.91 -16.49 -34.60
C ASN A 458 -60.43 -17.46 -33.48
N PRO A 459 -61.27 -17.82 -32.49
CA PRO A 459 -60.77 -18.35 -31.21
C PRO A 459 -60.59 -19.88 -31.18
N ARG A 460 -59.58 -20.42 -31.88
CA ARG A 460 -59.22 -21.86 -31.78
C ARG A 460 -57.73 -22.23 -31.69
N THR A 461 -56.80 -21.28 -31.79
CA THR A 461 -55.34 -21.53 -31.72
C THR A 461 -54.76 -21.44 -30.31
N GLY A 462 -55.42 -22.06 -29.32
CA GLY A 462 -55.07 -21.97 -27.89
C GLY A 462 -54.26 -23.12 -27.31
N GLN A 463 -53.83 -24.10 -28.12
CA GLN A 463 -53.24 -25.36 -27.63
C GLN A 463 -51.92 -25.76 -28.31
N ILE A 464 -51.30 -24.82 -29.03
CA ILE A 464 -49.97 -24.96 -29.65
C ILE A 464 -49.09 -23.83 -29.09
N THR A 465 -47.90 -24.18 -28.58
CA THR A 465 -46.66 -23.36 -28.45
C THR A 465 -45.70 -23.92 -27.41
N VAL A 466 -46.15 -24.69 -26.41
CA VAL A 466 -45.24 -25.30 -25.41
C VAL A 466 -44.29 -26.30 -26.06
N LEU A 467 -44.80 -27.14 -26.98
CA LEU A 467 -43.96 -28.03 -27.79
C LEU A 467 -43.02 -27.27 -28.73
N GLU A 468 -43.47 -26.18 -29.36
CA GLU A 468 -42.63 -25.34 -30.22
C GLU A 468 -41.52 -24.63 -29.45
N HIS A 469 -41.80 -24.16 -28.22
CA HIS A 469 -40.79 -23.61 -27.32
C HIS A 469 -39.80 -24.67 -26.84
N LEU A 470 -40.24 -25.91 -26.61
CA LEU A 470 -39.34 -27.02 -26.28
C LEU A 470 -38.51 -27.46 -27.51
N GLN A 471 -39.08 -27.45 -28.72
CA GLN A 471 -38.33 -27.69 -29.96
C GLN A 471 -37.30 -26.59 -30.21
N MET A 472 -37.67 -25.30 -30.15
CA MET A 472 -36.71 -24.19 -30.24
C MET A 472 -35.63 -24.24 -29.15
N PHE A 473 -35.94 -24.72 -27.94
CA PHE A 473 -34.94 -24.88 -26.89
C PHE A 473 -34.02 -26.09 -27.15
N ASN A 474 -34.55 -27.18 -27.70
CA ASN A 474 -33.78 -28.35 -28.08
C ASN A 474 -32.89 -28.08 -29.30
N GLU A 475 -33.38 -27.36 -30.31
CA GLU A 475 -32.61 -26.86 -31.46
C GLU A 475 -31.50 -25.89 -31.02
N ARG A 476 -31.76 -25.04 -30.04
CA ARG A 476 -30.71 -24.19 -29.44
C ARG A 476 -29.69 -24.99 -28.64
N LEU A 477 -30.09 -26.10 -28.01
CA LEU A 477 -29.16 -27.02 -27.34
C LEU A 477 -28.30 -27.80 -28.34
N THR A 478 -28.89 -28.36 -29.41
CA THR A 478 -28.13 -29.06 -30.46
C THR A 478 -27.22 -28.10 -31.23
N LEU A 479 -27.62 -26.85 -31.46
CA LEU A 479 -26.77 -25.82 -32.06
C LEU A 479 -25.62 -25.41 -31.11
N VAL A 480 -25.84 -25.35 -29.80
CA VAL A 480 -24.77 -25.15 -28.80
C VAL A 480 -23.83 -26.36 -28.74
N GLU A 481 -24.35 -27.59 -28.84
CA GLU A 481 -23.55 -28.81 -28.88
C GLU A 481 -22.74 -28.91 -30.18
N GLN A 482 -23.31 -28.52 -31.31
CA GLN A 482 -22.64 -28.38 -32.60
C GLN A 482 -21.54 -27.29 -32.56
N HIS A 483 -21.77 -26.18 -31.85
CA HIS A 483 -20.74 -25.19 -31.57
C HIS A 483 -19.63 -25.71 -30.64
N MET A 484 -19.96 -26.54 -29.64
CA MET A 484 -18.95 -27.22 -28.80
C MET A 484 -18.12 -28.22 -29.61
N ASN A 485 -18.75 -29.01 -30.48
CA ASN A 485 -18.09 -29.98 -31.36
C ASN A 485 -17.25 -29.29 -32.44
N SER A 486 -17.70 -28.12 -32.93
CA SER A 486 -16.89 -27.24 -33.76
C SER A 486 -15.67 -26.72 -32.99
N MET A 487 -15.84 -26.23 -31.76
CA MET A 487 -14.72 -25.80 -30.91
C MET A 487 -13.73 -26.92 -30.60
N THR A 488 -14.16 -28.16 -30.32
CA THR A 488 -13.22 -29.27 -30.12
C THR A 488 -12.48 -29.62 -31.41
N SER A 489 -13.12 -29.58 -32.58
CA SER A 489 -12.43 -29.76 -33.87
C SER A 489 -11.39 -28.65 -34.16
N ILE A 490 -11.69 -27.41 -33.77
CA ILE A 490 -10.77 -26.27 -33.89
C ILE A 490 -9.59 -26.41 -32.92
N LEU A 491 -9.84 -26.83 -31.68
CA LEU A 491 -8.80 -27.10 -30.69
C LEU A 491 -7.90 -28.27 -31.12
N GLN A 492 -8.46 -29.32 -31.73
CA GLN A 492 -7.70 -30.45 -32.27
C GLN A 492 -6.81 -30.00 -33.44
N ARG A 493 -7.36 -29.21 -34.39
CA ARG A 493 -6.59 -28.53 -35.46
C ARG A 493 -5.60 -27.46 -34.97
N ILE A 494 -5.52 -27.18 -33.67
CA ILE A 494 -4.51 -26.34 -33.02
C ILE A 494 -3.46 -27.23 -32.35
N ASP A 495 -3.84 -28.27 -31.61
CA ASP A 495 -2.91 -29.28 -31.08
C ASP A 495 -2.11 -29.96 -32.22
N ASP A 496 -2.77 -30.37 -33.31
CA ASP A 496 -2.13 -30.99 -34.47
C ASP A 496 -1.09 -30.06 -35.12
N ARG A 497 -1.40 -28.75 -35.23
CA ARG A 497 -0.47 -27.76 -35.77
C ARG A 497 0.66 -27.39 -34.80
N MET A 498 0.43 -27.43 -33.50
CA MET A 498 1.51 -27.31 -32.52
C MET A 498 2.44 -28.54 -32.57
N ASN A 499 1.89 -29.75 -32.71
CA ASN A 499 2.69 -30.98 -32.84
C ASN A 499 3.51 -31.00 -34.14
N GLN A 500 2.94 -30.60 -35.29
CA GLN A 500 3.71 -30.45 -36.54
C GLN A 500 4.87 -29.44 -36.39
N SER A 501 4.64 -28.33 -35.68
CA SER A 501 5.67 -27.32 -35.40
C SER A 501 6.75 -27.79 -34.41
N TYR A 502 6.58 -28.95 -33.75
CA TYR A 502 7.57 -29.60 -32.88
C TYR A 502 8.33 -30.75 -33.56
N ILE A 503 7.96 -31.12 -34.81
CA ILE A 503 8.59 -32.19 -35.60
C ILE A 503 9.45 -31.61 -36.75
N THR A 504 9.37 -30.30 -36.98
CA THR A 504 10.06 -29.57 -38.06
C THR A 504 11.05 -28.51 -37.54
N LYS A 505 11.63 -28.77 -36.35
CA LYS A 505 12.74 -28.01 -35.74
C LYS A 505 13.64 -28.93 -34.92
#